data_AF-A0A7S2BKC2-F1
#
_entry.id   AF-A0A7S2BKC2-F1
#
_cell.length_a   1.000
_cell.length_b   1.000
_cell.length_c   1.000
_cell.angle_alpha   90.00
_cell.angle_beta   90.00
_cell.angle_gamma   90.00
#
_symmetry.space_group_name_H-M   'P 1'
#
loop_
_entity.id
_entity.type
_entity.pdbx_description
1 polymer ?
#
loop_
_entity_poly.entity_id
_entity_poly.type
_entity_poly.pdbx_seq_one_letter_code
_entity_poly.pdbx_strand_id
1 'polypeptide(L)'
;DRGFSMDDCGTGDYKELMEKYPLVVDAFLKLSKPYQDVIVDITKRMGAGMHDFIEKDEVKTIKDYNLYCHYVAGLVGVGLSNLFAMSKLEDPKVFASPNLDDLSNSMGLFLQKTNIIRDYLEDIMEEPAPRMFWPREIWGKYAKELDEFKLGCNREKAVECLNHMVCNALSHATDALTYMSKLREKSVFAFCAIPQE
;
A
#
# COMPACT_ATOMS: atom_id res chain seq x y z
N ASP A 1 -11.77 22.56 -0.44
CA ASP A 1 -11.43 23.97 -0.25
C ASP A 1 -10.18 24.27 -1.08
N ARG A 2 -10.16 25.35 -1.87
CA ARG A 2 -9.00 25.69 -2.72
C ARG A 2 -7.86 26.33 -1.92
N GLY A 3 -8.16 26.89 -0.75
CA GLY A 3 -7.16 27.49 0.13
C GLY A 3 -6.59 26.54 1.18
N PHE A 4 -6.98 25.26 1.17
CA PHE A 4 -6.55 24.32 2.19
C PHE A 4 -5.03 24.12 2.13
N SER A 5 -4.40 24.40 3.26
CA SER A 5 -3.00 24.14 3.59
C SER A 5 -2.93 23.76 5.06
N MET A 6 -1.89 23.04 5.45
CA MET A 6 -1.63 22.72 6.86
C MET A 6 -0.20 23.09 7.20
N ASP A 7 -0.05 24.13 8.01
CA ASP A 7 1.22 24.48 8.62
C ASP A 7 1.58 23.44 9.69
N ASP A 8 2.88 23.16 9.85
CA ASP A 8 3.42 22.25 10.86
C ASP A 8 2.91 20.79 10.80
N CYS A 9 2.52 20.31 9.62
CA CYS A 9 2.18 18.91 9.38
C CYS A 9 3.30 18.19 8.61
N GLY A 10 3.92 17.18 9.21
CA GLY A 10 4.99 16.38 8.59
C GLY A 10 6.41 16.96 8.77
N THR A 11 7.38 16.35 8.10
CA THR A 11 8.81 16.72 8.15
C THR A 11 9.42 16.75 6.75
N GLY A 12 10.50 17.52 6.56
CA GLY A 12 11.20 17.61 5.27
C GLY A 12 10.26 18.01 4.12
N ASP A 13 10.37 17.29 3.00
CA ASP A 13 9.58 17.53 1.79
C ASP A 13 8.06 17.35 2.02
N TYR A 14 7.64 16.52 2.99
CA TYR A 14 6.23 16.36 3.33
C TYR A 14 5.64 17.61 3.98
N LYS A 15 6.43 18.34 4.79
CA LYS A 15 5.98 19.61 5.36
C LYS A 15 5.75 20.65 4.27
N GLU A 16 6.69 20.77 3.32
CA GLU A 16 6.52 21.67 2.17
C GLU A 16 5.28 21.29 1.33
N LEU A 17 5.04 20.00 1.11
CA LEU A 17 3.84 19.54 0.40
C LEU A 17 2.54 20.00 1.09
N MET A 18 2.47 19.92 2.41
CA MET A 18 1.28 20.30 3.17
C MET A 18 1.08 21.83 3.24
N GLU A 19 2.17 22.59 3.35
CA GLU A 19 2.15 24.07 3.27
C GLU A 19 1.74 24.56 1.87
N LYS A 20 2.21 23.89 0.82
CA LYS A 20 1.94 24.24 -0.59
C LYS A 20 0.84 23.40 -1.23
N TYR A 21 -0.01 22.76 -0.42
CA TYR A 21 -1.09 21.90 -0.91
C TYR A 21 -2.08 22.58 -1.88
N PRO A 22 -2.33 23.91 -1.84
CA PRO A 22 -3.12 24.58 -2.87
C PRO A 22 -2.63 24.34 -4.30
N LEU A 23 -1.33 24.14 -4.52
CA LEU A 23 -0.77 23.80 -5.84
C LEU A 23 -1.24 22.42 -6.34
N VAL A 24 -1.35 21.45 -5.43
CA VAL A 24 -1.89 20.11 -5.73
C VAL A 24 -3.36 20.22 -6.07
N VAL A 25 -4.13 20.99 -5.29
CA VAL A 25 -5.56 21.23 -5.55
C VAL A 25 -5.77 21.89 -6.91
N ASP A 26 -4.96 22.89 -7.27
CA ASP A 26 -5.03 23.55 -8.56
C ASP A 26 -4.70 22.63 -9.74
N ALA A 27 -3.73 21.72 -9.58
CA ALA A 27 -3.41 20.71 -10.59
C ALA A 27 -4.54 19.66 -10.72
N PHE A 28 -5.05 19.17 -9.59
CA PHE A 28 -6.15 18.22 -9.53
C PHE A 28 -7.41 18.75 -10.22
N LEU A 29 -7.77 20.01 -9.98
CA LEU A 29 -8.95 20.64 -10.56
C LEU A 29 -8.84 20.85 -12.08
N LYS A 30 -7.64 20.76 -12.67
CA LYS A 30 -7.43 20.78 -14.13
C LYS A 30 -7.64 19.43 -14.79
N LEU A 31 -7.68 18.33 -14.02
CA LEU A 31 -7.98 17.00 -14.56
C LEU A 31 -9.43 16.93 -15.02
N SER A 32 -9.74 16.02 -15.95
CA SER A 32 -11.13 15.75 -16.33
C SER A 32 -11.90 15.12 -15.16
N LYS A 33 -13.22 15.32 -15.14
CA LYS A 33 -14.10 14.85 -14.06
C LYS A 33 -13.95 13.35 -13.74
N PRO A 34 -13.85 12.43 -14.72
CA PRO A 34 -13.65 11.01 -14.43
C PRO A 34 -12.38 10.71 -13.61
N TYR A 35 -11.25 11.36 -13.92
CA TYR A 35 -10.02 11.18 -13.14
C TYR A 35 -10.16 11.75 -11.72
N GLN A 36 -10.82 12.91 -11.60
CA GLN A 36 -11.09 13.49 -10.29
C GLN A 36 -11.93 12.56 -9.42
N ASP A 37 -12.95 11.93 -9.99
CA ASP A 37 -13.86 11.03 -9.26
C ASP A 37 -13.13 9.79 -8.73
N VAL A 38 -12.23 9.19 -9.51
CA VAL A 38 -11.40 8.05 -9.06
C VAL A 38 -10.50 8.47 -7.89
N ILE A 39 -9.78 9.58 -8.02
CA ILE A 39 -8.88 10.07 -6.98
C ILE A 39 -9.67 10.35 -5.70
N VAL A 40 -10.82 11.03 -5.79
CA VAL A 40 -11.66 11.35 -4.62
C VAL A 40 -12.19 10.08 -3.93
N ASP A 41 -12.70 9.10 -4.69
CA ASP A 41 -13.18 7.84 -4.11
C ASP A 41 -12.06 7.09 -3.37
N ILE A 42 -10.92 6.91 -4.03
CA ILE A 42 -9.78 6.18 -3.47
C ILE A 42 -9.20 6.89 -2.25
N THR A 43 -8.96 8.20 -2.32
CA THR A 43 -8.45 8.97 -1.18
C THR A 43 -9.42 8.93 0.00
N LYS A 44 -10.73 9.00 -0.24
CA LYS A 44 -11.74 8.91 0.83
C LYS A 44 -11.74 7.54 1.50
N ARG A 45 -11.71 6.46 0.71
CA ARG A 45 -11.70 5.08 1.23
C ARG A 45 -10.40 4.74 1.95
N MET A 46 -9.27 5.20 1.41
CA MET A 46 -7.96 5.06 2.05
C MET A 46 -7.92 5.80 3.39
N GLY A 47 -8.35 7.07 3.43
CA GLY A 47 -8.38 7.85 4.67
C GLY A 47 -9.28 7.23 5.75
N ALA A 48 -10.46 6.73 5.36
CA ALA A 48 -11.34 6.00 6.28
C ALA A 48 -10.70 4.72 6.81
N GLY A 49 -10.06 3.94 5.93
CA GLY A 49 -9.35 2.73 6.33
C GLY A 49 -8.14 2.98 7.21
N MET A 50 -7.37 4.06 6.95
CA MET A 50 -6.26 4.47 7.81
C MET A 50 -6.76 4.84 9.21
N HIS A 51 -7.88 5.57 9.30
CA HIS A 51 -8.51 5.92 10.58
C HIS A 51 -8.83 4.68 11.43
N ASP A 52 -9.38 3.62 10.81
CA ASP A 52 -9.71 2.36 11.50
C ASP A 52 -8.48 1.64 12.10
N PHE A 53 -7.27 1.97 11.65
CA PHE A 53 -6.02 1.39 12.15
C PHE A 53 -5.20 2.32 13.04
N ILE A 54 -5.50 3.62 13.10
CA ILE A 54 -4.83 4.56 14.02
C ILE A 54 -5.09 4.20 15.48
N GLU A 55 -6.30 3.76 15.81
CA GLU A 55 -6.69 3.42 17.19
C GLU A 55 -6.33 1.99 17.58
N LYS A 56 -5.72 1.20 16.67
CA LYS A 56 -5.33 -0.18 16.96
C LYS A 56 -3.91 -0.21 17.49
N ASP A 57 -3.73 -0.82 18.66
CA ASP A 57 -2.41 -1.01 19.27
C ASP A 57 -1.46 -1.88 18.41
N GLU A 58 -2.02 -2.85 17.67
CA GLU A 58 -1.23 -3.75 16.83
C GLU A 58 -2.08 -4.40 15.72
N VAL A 59 -1.42 -4.88 14.66
CA VAL A 59 -2.01 -5.78 13.67
C VAL A 59 -2.01 -7.20 14.23
N LYS A 60 -3.20 -7.76 14.51
CA LYS A 60 -3.31 -9.06 15.21
C LYS A 60 -3.32 -10.24 14.27
N THR A 61 -4.18 -10.21 13.25
CA THR A 61 -4.42 -11.36 12.37
C THR A 61 -3.88 -11.13 10.96
N ILE A 62 -3.69 -12.21 10.20
CA ILE A 62 -3.38 -12.13 8.76
C ILE A 62 -4.52 -11.40 8.02
N LYS A 63 -5.76 -11.54 8.49
CA LYS A 63 -6.91 -10.80 7.94
C LYS A 63 -6.78 -9.30 8.17
N ASP A 64 -6.39 -8.87 9.38
CA ASP A 64 -6.14 -7.45 9.68
C ASP A 64 -4.98 -6.92 8.82
N TYR A 65 -3.93 -7.72 8.66
CA TYR A 65 -2.79 -7.36 7.82
C TYR A 65 -3.18 -7.16 6.35
N ASN A 66 -3.94 -8.10 5.79
CA ASN A 66 -4.47 -7.98 4.43
C ASN A 66 -5.41 -6.77 4.29
N LEU A 67 -6.23 -6.48 5.30
CA LEU A 67 -7.15 -5.35 5.29
C LEU A 67 -6.40 -4.02 5.39
N TYR A 68 -5.36 -3.92 6.22
CA TYR A 68 -4.49 -2.75 6.29
C TYR A 68 -3.84 -2.51 4.92
N CYS A 69 -3.19 -3.54 4.35
CA CYS A 69 -2.57 -3.44 3.03
C CYS A 69 -3.59 -3.12 1.93
N HIS A 70 -4.84 -3.58 2.04
CA HIS A 70 -5.91 -3.21 1.12
C HIS A 70 -6.13 -1.70 1.14
N TYR A 71 -6.29 -1.10 2.33
CA TYR A 71 -6.56 0.33 2.43
C TYR A 71 -5.40 1.19 1.92
N VAL A 72 -4.16 0.87 2.29
CA VAL A 72 -3.01 1.74 1.98
C VAL A 72 -2.36 1.48 0.62
N ALA A 73 -2.57 0.31 0.01
CA ALA A 73 -1.95 -0.04 -1.26
C ALA A 73 -2.87 -0.77 -2.24
N GLY A 74 -3.74 -1.66 -1.77
CA GLY A 74 -4.70 -2.36 -2.63
C GLY A 74 -5.65 -1.41 -3.35
N LEU A 75 -6.16 -0.40 -2.64
CA LEU A 75 -6.97 0.69 -3.21
C LEU A 75 -6.19 1.52 -4.24
N VAL A 76 -4.88 1.70 -4.06
CA VAL A 76 -4.03 2.37 -5.06
C VAL A 76 -4.01 1.58 -6.35
N GLY A 77 -3.86 0.25 -6.26
CA GLY A 77 -3.95 -0.64 -7.42
C GLY A 77 -5.29 -0.50 -8.15
N VAL A 78 -6.41 -0.55 -7.42
CA VAL A 78 -7.76 -0.38 -7.99
C VAL A 78 -7.93 1.00 -8.63
N GLY A 79 -7.44 2.06 -7.96
CA GLY A 79 -7.46 3.42 -8.49
C GLY A 79 -6.70 3.55 -9.81
N LEU A 80 -5.45 3.08 -9.85
CA LEU A 80 -4.62 3.11 -11.05
C LEU A 80 -5.27 2.33 -12.20
N SER A 81 -5.83 1.15 -11.93
CA SER A 81 -6.58 0.37 -12.91
C SER A 81 -7.73 1.16 -13.53
N ASN A 82 -8.52 1.86 -12.70
CA ASN A 82 -9.60 2.71 -13.18
C ASN A 82 -9.07 3.90 -14.02
N LEU A 83 -7.94 4.51 -13.62
CA LEU A 83 -7.31 5.58 -14.40
C LEU A 83 -6.83 5.09 -15.78
N PHE A 84 -6.26 3.89 -15.88
CA PHE A 84 -5.84 3.30 -17.16
C PHE A 84 -7.01 2.99 -18.09
N ALA A 85 -8.12 2.49 -17.53
CA ALA A 85 -9.35 2.27 -18.30
C ALA A 85 -9.93 3.60 -18.82
N MET A 86 -9.94 4.65 -17.99
CA MET A 86 -10.47 5.97 -18.34
C MET A 86 -9.61 6.72 -19.34
N SER A 87 -8.29 6.52 -19.32
CA SER A 87 -7.36 7.12 -20.30
C SER A 87 -7.49 6.49 -21.69
N LYS A 88 -8.16 5.34 -21.81
CA LYS A 88 -8.25 4.54 -23.05
C LYS A 88 -6.89 4.05 -23.55
N LEU A 89 -5.87 4.11 -22.70
CA LEU A 89 -4.58 3.45 -22.96
C LEU A 89 -4.73 1.93 -22.90
N GLU A 90 -5.64 1.45 -22.06
CA GLU A 90 -5.99 0.04 -21.96
C GLU A 90 -7.44 -0.22 -22.39
N ASP A 91 -7.75 -1.45 -22.80
CA ASP A 91 -9.11 -1.84 -23.21
C ASP A 91 -10.06 -1.81 -22.00
N PRO A 92 -11.10 -0.95 -21.99
CA PRO A 92 -12.04 -0.87 -20.89
C PRO A 92 -12.75 -2.19 -20.58
N LYS A 93 -12.86 -3.11 -21.56
CA LYS A 93 -13.46 -4.44 -21.34
C LYS A 93 -12.57 -5.35 -20.49
N VAL A 94 -11.25 -5.22 -20.64
CA VAL A 94 -10.29 -5.93 -19.77
C VAL A 94 -10.41 -5.41 -18.35
N PHE A 95 -10.60 -4.11 -18.20
CA PHE A 95 -10.69 -3.44 -16.91
C PHE A 95 -12.10 -3.48 -16.26
N ALA A 96 -13.12 -3.88 -17.01
CA ALA A 96 -14.47 -4.15 -16.49
C ALA A 96 -14.66 -5.63 -16.07
N SER A 97 -13.59 -6.44 -16.08
CA SER A 97 -13.67 -7.84 -15.68
C SER A 97 -13.91 -7.97 -14.18
N PRO A 98 -14.82 -8.86 -13.71
CA PRO A 98 -15.17 -9.00 -12.29
C PRO A 98 -13.97 -9.27 -11.37
N ASN A 99 -12.92 -9.91 -11.90
CA ASN A 99 -11.76 -10.31 -11.11
C ASN A 99 -10.64 -9.26 -11.14
N LEU A 100 -10.80 -8.16 -11.88
CA LEU A 100 -9.72 -7.18 -12.00
C LEU A 100 -9.45 -6.45 -10.69
N ASP A 101 -10.48 -6.12 -9.93
CA ASP A 101 -10.32 -5.44 -8.65
C ASP A 101 -9.53 -6.31 -7.66
N ASP A 102 -9.81 -7.61 -7.62
CA ASP A 102 -9.07 -8.56 -6.79
C ASP A 102 -7.60 -8.65 -7.21
N LEU A 103 -7.34 -8.74 -8.53
CA LEU A 103 -5.98 -8.76 -9.07
C LEU A 103 -5.23 -7.44 -8.81
N SER A 104 -5.91 -6.31 -8.96
CA SER A 104 -5.36 -4.96 -8.71
C SER A 104 -5.05 -4.77 -7.23
N ASN A 105 -5.93 -5.27 -6.36
CA ASN A 105 -5.68 -5.32 -4.92
C ASN A 105 -4.46 -6.19 -4.62
N SER A 106 -4.37 -7.38 -5.22
CA SER A 106 -3.24 -8.30 -5.04
C SER A 106 -1.90 -7.67 -5.44
N MET A 107 -1.86 -6.91 -6.55
CA MET A 107 -0.69 -6.11 -6.96
C MET A 107 -0.26 -5.11 -5.89
N GLY A 108 -1.20 -4.38 -5.30
CA GLY A 108 -0.92 -3.42 -4.22
C GLY A 108 -0.46 -4.11 -2.93
N LEU A 109 -1.11 -5.22 -2.56
CA LEU A 109 -0.73 -6.03 -1.40
C LEU A 109 0.69 -6.57 -1.55
N PHE A 110 1.08 -7.05 -2.74
CA PHE A 110 2.42 -7.61 -2.93
C PHE A 110 3.52 -6.57 -2.68
N LEU A 111 3.37 -5.36 -3.25
CA LEU A 111 4.29 -4.24 -3.01
C LEU A 111 4.35 -3.85 -1.53
N GLN A 112 3.17 -3.64 -0.93
CA GLN A 112 3.12 -3.16 0.45
C GLN A 112 3.70 -4.16 1.44
N LYS A 113 3.42 -5.45 1.24
CA LYS A 113 3.98 -6.51 2.09
C LYS A 113 5.49 -6.60 1.94
N THR A 114 6.03 -6.47 0.72
CA THR A 114 7.48 -6.45 0.51
C THR A 114 8.15 -5.29 1.23
N ASN A 115 7.56 -4.08 1.15
CA ASN A 115 8.07 -2.92 1.89
C ASN A 115 8.03 -3.15 3.41
N ILE A 116 6.89 -3.58 3.96
CA ILE A 116 6.74 -3.89 5.40
C ILE A 116 7.73 -4.96 5.87
N ILE A 117 8.05 -5.94 5.03
CA ILE A 117 9.04 -6.97 5.35
C ILE A 117 10.45 -6.37 5.41
N ARG A 118 10.80 -5.56 4.41
CA ARG A 118 12.14 -4.95 4.28
C ARG A 118 12.38 -3.89 5.36
N ASP A 119 11.37 -3.09 5.66
CA ASP A 119 11.44 -1.92 6.56
C ASP A 119 11.33 -2.25 8.05
N TYR A 120 11.20 -3.54 8.42
CA TYR A 120 11.02 -3.99 9.80
C TYR A 120 11.90 -3.25 10.84
N LEU A 121 13.21 -3.13 10.57
CA LEU A 121 14.13 -2.51 11.53
C LEU A 121 13.95 -1.00 11.63
N GLU A 122 13.57 -0.33 10.53
CA GLU A 122 13.28 1.10 10.53
C GLU A 122 12.00 1.36 11.33
N ASP A 123 10.93 0.61 11.03
CA ASP A 123 9.63 0.73 11.68
C ASP A 123 9.69 0.46 13.20
N ILE A 124 10.40 -0.59 13.62
CA ILE A 124 10.50 -0.97 15.04
C ILE A 124 11.38 -0.03 15.87
N MET A 125 12.24 0.75 15.20
CA MET A 125 13.14 1.72 15.84
C MET A 125 12.59 3.14 15.81
N GLU A 126 11.38 3.32 15.28
CA GLU A 126 10.78 4.64 15.19
C GLU A 126 10.40 5.23 16.56
N GLU A 127 10.55 6.55 16.69
CA GLU A 127 10.25 7.34 17.88
C GLU A 127 9.10 8.31 17.58
N PRO A 128 8.20 8.58 18.55
CA PRO A 128 8.28 8.20 19.97
C PRO A 128 7.76 6.79 20.26
N ALA A 129 7.25 6.08 19.27
CA ALA A 129 6.72 4.73 19.42
C ALA A 129 7.00 3.90 18.17
N PRO A 130 7.29 2.59 18.33
CA PRO A 130 7.54 1.71 17.22
C PRO A 130 6.28 1.52 16.36
N ARG A 131 6.47 1.40 15.05
CA ARG A 131 5.41 1.00 14.13
C ARG A 131 5.43 -0.53 13.97
N MET A 132 4.30 -1.18 14.25
CA MET A 132 4.21 -2.64 14.27
C MET A 132 3.21 -3.16 13.23
N PHE A 133 3.69 -3.41 12.01
CA PHE A 133 2.85 -3.90 10.90
C PHE A 133 2.81 -5.42 10.75
N TRP A 134 3.82 -6.14 11.24
CA TRP A 134 3.85 -7.60 11.15
C TRP A 134 2.71 -8.17 12.02
N PRO A 135 1.87 -9.09 11.50
CA PRO A 135 0.73 -9.59 12.25
C PRO A 135 1.15 -10.53 13.38
N ARG A 136 0.58 -10.35 14.57
CA ARG A 136 0.83 -11.20 15.76
C ARG A 136 0.58 -12.68 15.52
N GLU A 137 -0.38 -13.02 14.69
CA GLU A 137 -0.67 -14.38 14.24
C GLU A 137 0.53 -15.06 13.53
N ILE A 138 1.43 -14.28 12.93
CA ILE A 138 2.68 -14.78 12.35
C ILE A 138 3.81 -14.69 13.38
N TRP A 139 4.17 -13.48 13.81
CA TRP A 139 5.40 -13.29 14.61
C TRP A 139 5.33 -13.89 16.01
N GLY A 140 4.13 -13.97 16.60
CA GLY A 140 3.91 -14.55 17.93
C GLY A 140 4.20 -16.05 18.01
N LYS A 141 4.44 -16.72 16.87
CA LYS A 141 4.93 -18.10 16.80
C LYS A 141 6.42 -18.22 17.08
N TYR A 142 7.17 -17.12 16.98
CA TYR A 142 8.64 -17.13 16.97
C TYR A 142 9.26 -16.30 18.11
N ALA A 143 8.52 -15.34 18.68
CA ALA A 143 8.96 -14.47 19.78
C ALA A 143 7.79 -14.08 20.69
N LYS A 144 8.11 -13.53 21.87
CA LYS A 144 7.08 -13.02 22.81
C LYS A 144 6.65 -11.61 22.46
N GLU A 145 7.61 -10.78 22.06
CA GLU A 145 7.42 -9.41 21.60
C GLU A 145 8.10 -9.22 20.24
N LEU A 146 7.53 -8.39 19.37
CA LEU A 146 8.02 -8.23 18.00
C LEU A 146 9.42 -7.57 17.96
N ASP A 147 9.74 -6.71 18.91
CA ASP A 147 11.02 -6.00 18.95
C ASP A 147 12.19 -6.88 19.40
N GLU A 148 11.93 -8.11 19.89
CA GLU A 148 12.95 -9.08 20.23
C GLU A 148 13.82 -9.49 19.02
N PHE A 149 13.30 -9.37 17.79
CA PHE A 149 14.06 -9.73 16.59
C PHE A 149 15.20 -8.77 16.25
N LYS A 150 15.25 -7.57 16.84
CA LYS A 150 16.42 -6.67 16.72
C LYS A 150 17.65 -7.17 17.49
N LEU A 151 17.46 -8.09 18.44
CA LEU A 151 18.52 -8.63 19.27
C LEU A 151 19.23 -9.77 18.55
N GLY A 152 20.57 -9.67 18.43
CA GLY A 152 21.38 -10.65 17.71
C GLY A 152 21.25 -12.10 18.23
N CYS A 153 20.91 -12.29 19.50
CA CYS A 153 20.67 -13.63 20.07
C CYS A 153 19.41 -14.32 19.53
N ASN A 154 18.46 -13.56 18.96
CA ASN A 154 17.20 -14.07 18.42
C ASN A 154 17.23 -14.24 16.89
N ARG A 155 18.41 -14.11 16.27
CA ARG A 155 18.59 -14.12 14.80
C ARG A 155 17.94 -15.32 14.10
N GLU A 156 18.09 -16.52 14.66
CA GLU A 156 17.53 -17.73 14.05
C GLU A 156 15.99 -17.65 13.96
N LYS A 157 15.33 -17.30 15.06
CA LYS A 157 13.87 -17.14 15.10
C LYS A 157 13.38 -15.96 14.28
N ALA A 158 14.15 -14.86 14.24
CA ALA A 158 13.86 -13.74 13.36
C ALA A 158 13.84 -14.14 11.88
N VAL A 159 14.83 -14.94 11.44
CA VAL A 159 14.91 -15.43 10.05
C VAL A 159 13.77 -16.43 9.75
N GLU A 160 13.41 -17.30 10.69
CA GLU A 160 12.24 -18.17 10.53
C GLU A 160 10.94 -17.37 10.35
N CYS A 161 10.74 -16.32 11.16
CA CYS A 161 9.58 -15.42 11.04
C CYS A 161 9.60 -14.66 9.72
N LEU A 162 10.77 -14.15 9.31
CA LEU A 162 10.96 -13.48 8.03
C LEU A 162 10.54 -14.38 6.85
N ASN A 163 10.96 -15.65 6.86
CA ASN A 163 10.57 -16.61 5.83
C ASN A 163 9.06 -16.81 5.77
N HIS A 164 8.37 -16.84 6.91
CA HIS A 164 6.91 -16.90 6.97
C HIS A 164 6.27 -15.67 6.32
N MET A 165 6.76 -14.47 6.65
CA MET A 165 6.27 -13.23 6.06
C MET A 165 6.49 -13.19 4.54
N VAL A 166 7.66 -13.62 4.07
CA VAL A 166 7.97 -13.75 2.63
C VAL A 166 7.02 -14.72 1.95
N CYS A 167 6.76 -15.90 2.52
CA CYS A 167 5.77 -16.83 1.98
C CYS A 167 4.37 -16.22 1.91
N ASN A 168 3.99 -15.40 2.90
CA ASN A 168 2.70 -14.69 2.90
C ASN A 168 2.63 -13.60 1.81
N ALA A 169 3.74 -12.91 1.50
CA ALA A 169 3.78 -11.96 0.39
C ALA A 169 3.72 -12.69 -0.96
N LEU A 170 4.46 -13.79 -1.12
CA LEU A 170 4.53 -14.58 -2.36
C LEU A 170 3.19 -15.18 -2.79
N SER A 171 2.19 -15.29 -1.89
CA SER A 171 0.84 -15.71 -2.29
C SER A 171 0.17 -14.75 -3.28
N HIS A 172 0.67 -13.51 -3.42
CA HIS A 172 0.17 -12.52 -4.37
C HIS A 172 0.92 -12.51 -5.72
N ALA A 173 2.04 -13.24 -5.83
CA ALA A 173 2.91 -13.18 -7.01
C ALA A 173 2.20 -13.69 -8.29
N THR A 174 1.40 -14.75 -8.18
CA THR A 174 0.65 -15.30 -9.33
C THR A 174 -0.44 -14.36 -9.82
N ASP A 175 -1.10 -13.65 -8.91
CA ASP A 175 -2.10 -12.64 -9.24
C ASP A 175 -1.43 -11.44 -9.90
N ALA A 176 -0.28 -11.01 -9.39
CA ALA A 176 0.50 -9.92 -9.98
C ALA A 176 0.91 -10.23 -11.42
N LEU A 177 1.42 -11.45 -11.67
CA LEU A 177 1.73 -11.93 -13.02
C LEU A 177 0.47 -11.99 -13.90
N THR A 178 -0.65 -12.44 -13.34
CA THR A 178 -1.93 -12.51 -14.05
C THR A 178 -2.44 -11.12 -14.42
N TYR A 179 -2.34 -10.14 -13.52
CA TYR A 179 -2.67 -8.75 -13.79
C TYR A 179 -1.81 -8.18 -14.92
N MET A 180 -0.49 -8.29 -14.80
CA MET A 180 0.45 -7.77 -15.80
C MET A 180 0.28 -8.42 -17.18
N SER A 181 -0.09 -9.70 -17.24
CA SER A 181 -0.38 -10.40 -18.50
C SER A 181 -1.54 -9.82 -19.31
N LYS A 182 -2.42 -9.04 -18.65
CA LYS A 182 -3.60 -8.41 -19.26
C LYS A 182 -3.29 -7.03 -19.84
N LEU A 183 -2.21 -6.38 -19.41
CA LEU A 183 -1.81 -5.06 -19.90
C LEU A 183 -1.32 -5.17 -21.34
N ARG A 184 -1.64 -4.16 -22.14
CA ARG A 184 -1.28 -4.10 -23.57
C ARG A 184 -0.41 -2.91 -23.89
N GLU A 185 -0.61 -1.80 -23.21
CA GLU A 185 0.12 -0.57 -23.46
C GLU A 185 1.49 -0.62 -22.77
N LYS A 186 2.57 -0.43 -23.54
CA LYS A 186 3.95 -0.63 -23.04
C LYS A 186 4.29 0.29 -21.88
N SER A 187 3.83 1.54 -21.94
CA SER A 187 4.06 2.52 -20.89
C SER A 187 3.34 2.16 -19.59
N VAL A 188 2.11 1.65 -19.69
CA VAL A 188 1.31 1.16 -18.55
C VAL A 188 1.93 -0.12 -17.97
N PHE A 189 2.35 -1.05 -18.83
CA PHE A 189 3.04 -2.27 -18.41
C PHE A 189 4.32 -1.94 -17.65
N ALA A 190 5.20 -1.09 -18.20
CA ALA A 190 6.44 -0.70 -17.55
C ALA A 190 6.18 -0.02 -16.20
N PHE A 191 5.20 0.88 -16.14
CA PHE A 191 4.78 1.52 -14.90
C PHE A 191 4.34 0.52 -13.82
N CYS A 192 3.61 -0.53 -14.22
CA CYS A 192 3.13 -1.55 -13.28
C CYS A 192 4.21 -2.59 -12.92
N ALA A 193 5.08 -2.94 -13.86
CA ALA A 193 6.04 -4.06 -13.72
C ALA A 193 7.29 -3.66 -12.95
N ILE A 194 7.85 -2.46 -13.18
CA ILE A 194 9.09 -2.02 -12.53
C ILE A 194 9.01 -2.07 -11.00
N PRO A 195 7.93 -1.61 -10.35
CA PRO A 195 7.83 -1.73 -8.89
C PRO A 195 7.73 -3.18 -8.38
N GLN A 196 7.38 -4.14 -9.25
CA GLN A 196 7.12 -5.54 -8.90
C GLN A 196 8.34 -6.45 -9.12
N GLU A 197 9.45 -5.92 -9.65
CA GLU A 197 10.76 -6.60 -9.77
C GLU A 197 11.49 -6.65 -8.42
#